data_AF-A0A972A7R2-F1
#
_entry.id   AF-A0A972A7R2-F1
#
_cell.length_a   1.000
_cell.length_b   1.000
_cell.length_c   1.000
_cell.angle_alpha   90.00
_cell.angle_beta   90.00
_cell.angle_gamma   90.00
#
_symmetry.space_group_name_H-M   'P 1'
#
loop_
_entity.id
_entity.type
_entity.pdbx_description
1 polymer ?
#
loop_
_entity_poly.entity_id
_entity_poly.type
_entity_poly.pdbx_seq_one_letter_code
_entity_poly.pdbx_strand_id
1 'polypeptide(L)'
;MSILSFFEKVQKTTPQQETQKQNNPKFLVEVPQYNMNLEYLDMVKGKRIEHMFFGSTSLVPKEKRDDIISFFDKCLKDGWVYVTKGKESIANSFTKKDFTQILKDNNLSVSGNKIDLVERIDSNLGIDKLQKIGEIVNTIKLTDLGKSKIEEYKTEFNKQKDAFDQNIYNLFLLNEVEEACIHVSLFKESYPFNRSGFFMSYSNEELYNKCKKIRSSDIIKKIGVPEMYQGPILSIVCMYDSLGDFDYKKKIEETYTGFEDLLTRSDLVKNKDYPFMDFQNLIMGLKVEKHDLL
;
A
#
# COMPACT_ATOMS: atom_id res chain seq x y z
N MET A 1 -66.12 54.94 -17.65
CA MET A 1 -65.15 53.89 -18.05
C MET A 1 -63.98 53.93 -17.09
N SER A 2 -63.86 52.92 -16.23
CA SER A 2 -62.62 52.60 -15.52
C SER A 2 -62.55 51.08 -15.39
N ILE A 3 -61.43 50.53 -15.83
CA ILE A 3 -61.14 49.10 -15.98
C ILE A 3 -60.81 48.56 -14.58
N LEU A 4 -61.84 48.09 -13.88
CA LEU A 4 -61.77 47.41 -12.59
C LEU A 4 -62.64 46.14 -12.69
N SER A 5 -62.15 45.08 -13.35
CA SER A 5 -62.71 43.71 -13.24
C SER A 5 -61.97 42.61 -14.03
N PHE A 6 -60.63 42.60 -14.09
CA PHE A 6 -59.91 41.52 -14.80
C PHE A 6 -58.73 40.86 -14.06
N PHE A 7 -58.59 41.07 -12.74
CA PHE A 7 -57.56 40.41 -11.93
C PHE A 7 -58.11 39.74 -10.66
N GLU A 8 -59.25 39.07 -10.77
CA GLU A 8 -59.69 38.07 -9.79
C GLU A 8 -59.91 36.73 -10.49
N LYS A 9 -58.85 35.90 -10.54
CA LYS A 9 -58.87 34.42 -10.52
C LYS A 9 -57.56 33.82 -11.06
N VAL A 10 -56.47 33.93 -10.29
CA VAL A 10 -55.51 32.82 -10.09
C VAL A 10 -54.86 33.01 -8.71
N GLN A 11 -55.63 32.85 -7.63
CA GLN A 11 -55.06 32.50 -6.33
C GLN A 11 -55.07 30.97 -6.23
N LYS A 12 -53.95 30.36 -6.62
CA LYS A 12 -53.58 29.01 -6.18
C LYS A 12 -52.13 29.07 -5.73
N THR A 13 -51.98 29.12 -4.40
CA THR A 13 -50.93 28.44 -3.63
C THR A 13 -49.54 28.42 -4.26
N THR A 14 -48.75 29.47 -4.02
CA THR A 14 -47.30 29.38 -4.08
C THR A 14 -46.84 28.53 -2.89
N PRO A 15 -46.17 27.38 -3.08
CA PRO A 15 -45.56 26.66 -1.98
C PRO A 15 -44.40 27.50 -1.45
N GLN A 16 -44.37 27.71 -0.12
CA GLN A 16 -43.14 28.07 0.57
C GLN A 16 -42.09 27.01 0.22
N GLN A 17 -41.06 27.39 -0.51
CA GLN A 17 -39.85 26.59 -0.60
C GLN A 17 -39.20 26.61 0.78
N GLU A 18 -39.53 25.62 1.60
CA GLU A 18 -38.65 25.15 2.65
C GLU A 18 -37.27 24.92 2.00
N THR A 19 -36.30 25.73 2.41
CA THR A 19 -34.89 25.45 2.16
C THR A 19 -34.60 24.18 2.96
N GLN A 20 -34.81 23.03 2.33
CA GLN A 20 -34.24 21.78 2.79
C GLN A 20 -32.73 22.00 2.81
N LYS A 21 -32.17 22.26 3.99
CA LYS A 21 -30.82 21.79 4.29
C LYS A 21 -30.87 20.30 4.04
N GLN A 22 -30.46 19.88 2.85
CA GLN A 22 -30.09 18.49 2.63
C GLN A 22 -29.06 18.19 3.72
N ASN A 23 -29.48 17.43 4.72
CA ASN A 23 -28.57 16.69 5.56
C ASN A 23 -27.80 15.80 4.60
N ASN A 24 -26.65 16.26 4.11
CA ASN A 24 -25.68 15.36 3.52
C ASN A 24 -25.48 14.28 4.56
N PRO A 25 -25.78 13.00 4.25
CA PRO A 25 -25.47 11.92 5.17
C PRO A 25 -23.99 12.07 5.48
N LYS A 26 -23.67 12.32 6.75
CA LYS A 26 -22.28 12.37 7.21
C LYS A 26 -21.66 11.07 6.75
N PHE A 27 -20.76 11.12 5.76
CA PHE A 27 -20.08 9.94 5.28
C PHE A 27 -19.23 9.44 6.44
N LEU A 28 -19.69 8.39 7.12
CA LEU A 28 -18.90 7.77 8.17
C LEU A 28 -17.76 7.02 7.47
N VAL A 29 -16.61 7.66 7.33
CA VAL A 29 -15.43 7.01 6.77
C VAL A 29 -14.81 6.14 7.87
N GLU A 30 -15.03 4.84 7.76
CA GLU A 30 -14.40 3.86 8.63
C GLU A 30 -12.93 3.65 8.24
N VAL A 31 -12.02 3.81 9.21
CA VAL A 31 -10.60 3.54 9.01
C VAL A 31 -10.39 2.03 8.90
N PRO A 32 -9.64 1.53 7.88
CA PRO A 32 -9.36 0.11 7.75
C PRO A 32 -8.74 -0.45 9.03
N GLN A 33 -9.34 -1.52 9.55
CA GLN A 33 -8.81 -2.23 10.69
C GLN A 33 -7.65 -3.11 10.25
N TYR A 34 -6.56 -2.95 10.98
CA TYR A 34 -5.30 -3.56 10.65
C TYR A 34 -4.91 -4.62 11.70
N ASN A 35 -4.42 -5.77 11.26
CA ASN A 35 -3.94 -6.84 12.14
C ASN A 35 -2.41 -6.95 12.10
N MET A 36 -1.79 -6.26 13.06
CA MET A 36 -0.33 -6.21 13.26
C MET A 36 0.33 -7.58 13.31
N ASN A 37 -0.37 -8.54 13.90
CA ASN A 37 0.15 -9.89 14.06
C ASN A 37 0.24 -10.62 12.71
N LEU A 38 -0.72 -10.44 11.81
CA LEU A 38 -0.78 -11.15 10.53
C LEU A 38 0.14 -10.55 9.46
N GLU A 39 0.27 -9.22 9.40
CA GLU A 39 1.25 -8.62 8.49
C GLU A 39 2.68 -8.83 8.98
N TYR A 40 2.93 -8.83 10.30
CA TYR A 40 4.19 -9.30 10.85
C TYR A 40 4.49 -10.74 10.40
N LEU A 41 3.50 -11.64 10.48
CA LEU A 41 3.63 -13.03 10.07
C LEU A 41 3.98 -13.19 8.58
N ASP A 42 3.51 -12.29 7.71
CA ASP A 42 3.90 -12.26 6.29
C ASP A 42 5.37 -11.86 6.13
N MET A 43 5.84 -10.88 6.92
CA MET A 43 7.22 -10.39 6.90
C MET A 43 8.25 -11.41 7.43
N VAL A 44 7.87 -12.33 8.33
CA VAL A 44 8.81 -13.28 8.97
C VAL A 44 9.17 -14.48 8.08
N LYS A 45 8.51 -14.64 6.94
CA LYS A 45 8.71 -15.80 6.06
C LYS A 45 10.17 -15.91 5.61
N GLY A 46 10.82 -17.04 5.95
CA GLY A 46 12.21 -17.30 5.58
C GLY A 46 13.26 -16.55 6.42
N LYS A 47 12.84 -15.89 7.51
CA LYS A 47 13.75 -15.21 8.44
C LYS A 47 14.22 -16.16 9.55
N ARG A 48 15.37 -15.83 10.13
CA ARG A 48 15.93 -16.49 11.32
C ARG A 48 15.22 -15.96 12.56
N ILE A 49 14.89 -16.82 13.53
CA ILE A 49 14.25 -16.41 14.80
C ILE A 49 15.06 -15.32 15.50
N GLU A 50 16.39 -15.46 15.51
CA GLU A 50 17.30 -14.49 16.10
C GLU A 50 17.17 -13.10 15.48
N HIS A 51 17.09 -13.02 14.15
CA HIS A 51 16.91 -11.76 13.44
C HIS A 51 15.50 -11.17 13.63
N MET A 52 14.54 -11.97 14.09
CA MET A 52 13.20 -11.49 14.39
C MET A 52 13.15 -10.88 15.79
N PHE A 53 13.63 -11.60 16.81
CA PHE A 53 13.31 -11.29 18.20
C PHE A 53 14.49 -10.85 19.07
N PHE A 54 15.72 -11.16 18.66
CA PHE A 54 16.89 -11.07 19.52
C PHE A 54 17.98 -10.16 18.94
N GLY A 55 18.79 -9.59 19.83
CA GLY A 55 19.93 -8.75 19.46
C GLY A 55 19.58 -7.35 18.91
N SER A 56 20.63 -6.62 18.52
CA SER A 56 20.55 -5.28 17.93
C SER A 56 20.05 -5.28 16.49
N THR A 57 19.96 -6.45 15.85
CA THR A 57 19.52 -6.64 14.46
C THR A 57 18.05 -7.09 14.36
N SER A 58 17.31 -7.10 15.47
CA SER A 58 15.91 -7.49 15.50
C SER A 58 15.06 -6.54 14.65
N LEU A 59 14.24 -7.12 13.77
CA LEU A 59 13.28 -6.37 12.94
C LEU A 59 12.08 -5.84 13.74
N VAL A 60 11.83 -6.38 14.94
CA VAL A 60 10.70 -5.98 15.78
C VAL A 60 11.13 -4.88 16.75
N PRO A 61 10.46 -3.71 16.76
CA PRO A 61 10.67 -2.67 17.76
C PRO A 61 10.53 -3.25 19.17
N LYS A 62 11.42 -2.85 20.09
CA LYS A 62 11.56 -3.48 21.41
C LYS A 62 10.23 -3.53 22.17
N GLU A 63 9.46 -2.45 22.09
CA GLU A 63 8.16 -2.23 22.71
C GLU A 63 7.03 -3.13 22.18
N LYS A 64 7.22 -3.79 21.02
CA LYS A 64 6.24 -4.73 20.45
C LYS A 64 6.67 -6.19 20.53
N ARG A 65 7.88 -6.49 21.03
CA ARG A 65 8.45 -7.85 20.97
C ARG A 65 7.63 -8.87 21.75
N ASP A 66 7.21 -8.56 22.96
CA ASP A 66 6.51 -9.53 23.82
C ASP A 66 5.16 -9.94 23.23
N ASP A 67 4.40 -8.98 22.68
CA ASP A 67 3.13 -9.22 21.99
C ASP A 67 3.34 -10.12 20.77
N ILE A 68 4.38 -9.82 19.98
CA ILE A 68 4.67 -10.50 18.73
C ILE A 68 5.25 -11.91 18.97
N ILE A 69 6.04 -12.11 20.02
CA ILE A 69 6.51 -13.43 20.47
C ILE A 69 5.30 -14.27 20.91
N SER A 70 4.41 -13.70 21.73
CA SER A 70 3.20 -14.40 22.20
C SER A 70 2.33 -14.85 21.02
N PHE A 71 2.20 -14.00 19.99
CA PHE A 71 1.52 -14.36 18.77
C PHE A 71 2.26 -15.43 17.96
N PHE A 72 3.59 -15.34 17.82
CA PHE A 72 4.38 -16.36 17.13
C PHE A 72 4.25 -17.74 17.78
N ASP A 73 4.27 -17.81 19.12
CA ASP A 73 4.05 -19.05 19.87
C ASP A 73 2.65 -19.61 19.63
N LYS A 74 1.65 -18.74 19.53
CA LYS A 74 0.30 -19.15 19.12
C LYS A 74 0.31 -19.72 17.69
N CYS A 75 0.97 -19.06 16.74
CA CYS A 75 1.08 -19.56 15.36
C CYS A 75 1.78 -20.93 15.27
N LEU A 76 2.77 -21.19 16.14
CA LEU A 76 3.41 -22.51 16.26
C LEU A 76 2.42 -23.56 16.76
N LYS A 77 1.65 -23.25 17.81
CA LYS A 77 0.63 -24.15 18.38
C LYS A 77 -0.50 -24.43 17.40
N ASP A 78 -0.94 -23.41 16.66
CA ASP A 78 -2.02 -23.49 15.67
C ASP A 78 -1.55 -24.10 14.34
N GLY A 79 -0.26 -24.42 14.20
CA GLY A 79 0.31 -25.05 13.01
C GLY A 79 0.39 -24.13 11.79
N TRP A 80 0.37 -22.81 11.98
CA TRP A 80 0.47 -21.82 10.89
C TRP A 80 1.92 -21.64 10.45
N VAL A 81 2.85 -21.82 11.37
CA VAL A 81 4.29 -21.77 11.12
C VAL A 81 4.98 -22.96 11.75
N TYR A 82 6.18 -23.26 11.25
CA TYR A 82 7.13 -24.12 11.92
C TYR A 82 8.55 -23.58 11.75
N VAL A 83 9.43 -24.04 12.64
CA VAL A 83 10.85 -23.75 12.61
C VAL A 83 11.55 -24.94 12.01
N THR A 84 12.30 -24.71 10.93
CA THR A 84 13.08 -25.77 10.26
C THR A 84 14.10 -26.37 11.21
N LYS A 85 14.34 -27.68 11.10
CA LYS A 85 15.29 -28.43 11.93
C LYS A 85 16.06 -29.45 11.09
N GLY A 86 17.25 -29.83 11.56
CA GLY A 86 18.05 -30.91 10.99
C GLY A 86 18.40 -30.72 9.52
N LYS A 87 18.20 -31.76 8.72
CA LYS A 87 18.50 -31.79 7.27
C LYS A 87 17.82 -30.67 6.50
N GLU A 88 16.63 -30.26 6.91
CA GLU A 88 15.91 -29.16 6.25
C GLU A 88 16.60 -27.82 6.48
N SER A 89 17.07 -27.54 7.70
CA SER A 89 17.83 -26.32 8.01
C SER A 89 19.10 -26.24 7.18
N ILE A 90 19.81 -27.37 7.05
CA ILE A 90 21.02 -27.47 6.21
C ILE A 90 20.66 -27.17 4.76
N ALA A 91 19.64 -27.84 4.22
CA ALA A 91 19.20 -27.62 2.86
C ALA A 91 18.72 -26.20 2.61
N ASN A 92 18.24 -25.45 3.60
CA ASN A 92 17.89 -24.04 3.43
C ASN A 92 19.10 -23.10 3.55
N SER A 93 20.13 -23.49 4.30
CA SER A 93 21.28 -22.62 4.61
C SER A 93 22.27 -22.47 3.46
N PHE A 94 22.40 -23.48 2.60
CA PHE A 94 23.41 -23.50 1.52
C PHE A 94 22.77 -23.63 0.15
N THR A 95 23.49 -23.28 -0.91
CA THR A 95 23.02 -23.45 -2.28
C THR A 95 23.14 -24.90 -2.74
N LYS A 96 22.44 -25.27 -3.82
CA LYS A 96 22.61 -26.60 -4.42
C LYS A 96 24.07 -26.81 -4.88
N LYS A 97 24.72 -25.74 -5.36
CA LYS A 97 26.11 -25.79 -5.85
C LYS A 97 27.06 -26.26 -4.76
N ASP A 98 26.90 -25.75 -3.53
CA ASP A 98 27.74 -26.09 -2.38
C ASP A 98 27.71 -27.61 -2.11
N PHE A 99 26.52 -28.22 -2.10
CA PHE A 99 26.38 -29.66 -1.93
C PHE A 99 26.94 -30.45 -3.11
N THR A 100 26.69 -30.00 -4.35
CA THR A 100 27.19 -30.71 -5.53
C THR A 100 28.72 -30.69 -5.62
N GLN A 101 29.37 -29.63 -5.12
CA GLN A 101 30.83 -29.55 -5.10
C GLN A 101 31.41 -30.60 -4.14
N ILE A 102 30.91 -30.67 -2.91
CA ILE A 102 31.34 -31.67 -1.92
C ILE A 102 31.17 -33.09 -2.46
N LEU A 103 30.01 -33.38 -3.06
CA LEU A 103 29.74 -34.71 -3.59
C LEU A 103 30.67 -35.06 -4.76
N LYS A 104 30.96 -34.11 -5.67
CA LYS A 104 31.93 -34.32 -6.76
C LYS A 104 33.34 -34.56 -6.25
N ASP A 105 33.79 -33.77 -5.27
CA ASP A 105 35.13 -33.90 -4.68
C ASP A 105 35.35 -35.25 -4.00
N ASN A 106 34.27 -35.96 -3.67
CA ASN A 106 34.30 -37.29 -3.05
C ASN A 106 33.76 -38.39 -3.98
N ASN A 107 33.67 -38.14 -5.29
CA ASN A 107 33.19 -39.11 -6.30
C ASN A 107 31.78 -39.68 -6.04
N LEU A 108 30.88 -38.88 -5.47
CA LEU A 108 29.49 -39.25 -5.20
C LEU A 108 28.53 -38.63 -6.24
N SER A 109 27.39 -39.29 -6.45
CA SER A 109 26.33 -38.79 -7.34
C SER A 109 25.80 -37.41 -6.89
N VAL A 110 25.38 -36.58 -7.85
CA VAL A 110 24.84 -35.22 -7.63
C VAL A 110 23.36 -35.06 -8.04
N SER A 111 22.67 -36.17 -8.34
CA SER A 111 21.24 -36.14 -8.67
C SER A 111 20.36 -35.93 -7.44
N GLY A 112 19.17 -35.36 -7.66
CA GLY A 112 18.16 -35.10 -6.63
C GLY A 112 17.93 -33.63 -6.30
N ASN A 113 17.00 -33.39 -5.38
CA ASN A 113 16.73 -32.10 -4.74
C ASN A 113 17.77 -31.83 -3.63
N LYS A 114 17.72 -30.67 -2.97
CA LYS A 114 18.72 -30.30 -1.96
C LYS A 114 18.72 -31.22 -0.74
N ILE A 115 17.57 -31.73 -0.32
CA ILE A 115 17.46 -32.67 0.80
C ILE A 115 18.17 -33.97 0.45
N ASP A 116 17.91 -34.53 -0.75
CA ASP A 116 18.56 -35.76 -1.21
C ASP A 116 20.10 -35.65 -1.20
N LEU A 117 20.63 -34.46 -1.55
CA LEU A 117 22.06 -34.19 -1.52
C LEU A 117 22.60 -34.11 -0.09
N VAL A 118 21.88 -33.45 0.82
CA VAL A 118 22.24 -33.40 2.25
C VAL A 118 22.28 -34.79 2.85
N GLU A 119 21.28 -35.64 2.56
CA GLU A 119 21.23 -37.02 3.05
C GLU A 119 22.41 -37.85 2.55
N ARG A 120 22.80 -37.66 1.28
CA ARG A 120 23.93 -38.36 0.69
C ARG A 120 25.24 -37.94 1.35
N ILE A 121 25.42 -36.65 1.62
CA ILE A 121 26.61 -36.15 2.32
C ILE A 121 26.64 -36.71 3.75
N ASP A 122 25.54 -36.61 4.48
CA ASP A 122 25.42 -37.11 5.86
C ASP A 122 25.75 -38.61 5.95
N SER A 123 25.15 -39.42 5.07
CA SER A 123 25.29 -40.89 5.10
C SER A 123 26.66 -41.41 4.66
N ASN A 124 27.38 -40.67 3.81
CA ASN A 124 28.66 -41.14 3.24
C ASN A 124 29.88 -40.43 3.85
N LEU A 125 29.73 -39.16 4.21
CA LEU A 125 30.83 -38.27 4.60
C LEU A 125 30.67 -37.69 6.01
N GLY A 126 29.48 -37.83 6.62
CA GLY A 126 29.13 -37.28 7.92
C GLY A 126 28.69 -35.81 7.87
N ILE A 127 27.83 -35.44 8.81
CA ILE A 127 27.27 -34.08 8.94
C ILE A 127 28.33 -32.99 9.13
N ASP A 128 29.49 -33.32 9.71
CA ASP A 128 30.60 -32.40 9.96
C ASP A 128 31.15 -31.77 8.67
N LYS A 129 31.03 -32.46 7.53
CA LYS A 129 31.41 -31.89 6.22
C LYS A 129 30.53 -30.72 5.81
N LEU A 130 29.26 -30.72 6.23
CA LEU A 130 28.30 -29.64 5.95
C LEU A 130 28.56 -28.43 6.86
N GLN A 131 28.96 -28.67 8.11
CA GLN A 131 29.33 -27.61 9.05
C GLN A 131 30.58 -26.83 8.60
N LYS A 132 31.44 -27.43 7.76
CA LYS A 132 32.61 -26.76 7.16
C LYS A 132 32.25 -25.77 6.05
N ILE A 133 31.04 -25.84 5.49
CA ILE A 133 30.57 -24.86 4.47
C ILE A 133 30.27 -23.52 5.13
N GLY A 134 29.68 -23.54 6.32
CA GLY A 134 29.30 -22.36 7.05
C GLY A 134 28.27 -22.66 8.13
N GLU A 135 27.66 -21.61 8.64
CA GLU A 135 26.66 -21.68 9.70
C GLU A 135 25.33 -22.29 9.18
N ILE A 136 24.86 -23.35 9.86
CA ILE A 136 23.54 -23.95 9.61
C ILE A 136 22.51 -23.22 10.46
N VAL A 137 21.48 -22.66 9.83
CA VAL A 137 20.50 -21.85 10.56
C VAL A 137 19.06 -22.28 10.35
N ASN A 138 18.35 -22.33 11.46
CA ASN A 138 16.93 -22.57 11.52
C ASN A 138 16.17 -21.31 11.09
N THR A 139 15.29 -21.49 10.12
CA THR A 139 14.41 -20.44 9.60
C THR A 139 12.95 -20.76 9.86
N ILE A 140 12.13 -19.71 9.95
CA ILE A 140 10.68 -19.79 10.09
C ILE A 140 10.08 -20.03 8.71
N LYS A 141 9.21 -21.04 8.59
CA LYS A 141 8.43 -21.32 7.38
C LYS A 141 6.93 -21.28 7.66
N LEU A 142 6.18 -20.75 6.71
CA LEU A 142 4.72 -20.82 6.68
C LEU A 142 4.28 -22.20 6.19
N THR A 143 3.35 -22.81 6.91
CA THR A 143 2.59 -23.97 6.42
C THR A 143 1.57 -23.51 5.39
N ASP A 144 0.91 -24.45 4.69
CA ASP A 144 -0.18 -24.10 3.78
C ASP A 144 -1.37 -23.49 4.53
N LEU A 145 -1.61 -23.93 5.77
CA LEU A 145 -2.58 -23.30 6.67
C LEU A 145 -2.20 -21.84 6.99
N GLY A 146 -0.93 -21.59 7.34
CA GLY A 146 -0.44 -20.24 7.59
C GLY A 146 -0.55 -19.32 6.37
N LYS A 147 -0.22 -19.83 5.17
CA LYS A 147 -0.43 -19.09 3.92
C LYS A 147 -1.91 -18.76 3.71
N SER A 148 -2.81 -19.72 3.90
CA SER A 148 -4.25 -19.50 3.76
C SER A 148 -4.76 -18.43 4.73
N LYS A 149 -4.26 -18.40 5.97
CA LYS A 149 -4.65 -17.40 6.97
C LYS A 149 -4.16 -15.99 6.63
N ILE A 150 -2.96 -15.86 6.06
CA ILE A 150 -2.46 -14.58 5.55
C ILE A 150 -3.32 -14.09 4.39
N GLU A 151 -3.70 -14.96 3.46
CA GLU A 151 -4.54 -14.57 2.32
C GLU A 151 -5.97 -14.18 2.73
N GLU A 152 -6.57 -14.89 3.71
CA GLU A 152 -7.85 -14.53 4.32
C GLU A 152 -7.80 -13.10 4.88
N TYR A 153 -6.75 -12.81 5.66
CA TYR A 153 -6.53 -11.48 6.21
C TYR A 153 -6.30 -10.41 5.15
N LYS A 154 -5.42 -10.66 4.18
CA LYS A 154 -5.17 -9.72 3.07
C LYS A 154 -6.46 -9.40 2.32
N THR A 155 -7.29 -10.42 2.09
CA THR A 155 -8.59 -10.25 1.42
C THR A 155 -9.53 -9.36 2.24
N GLU A 156 -9.63 -9.59 3.54
CA GLU A 156 -10.47 -8.77 4.42
C GLU A 156 -9.97 -7.32 4.53
N PHE A 157 -8.66 -7.14 4.76
CA PHE A 157 -8.04 -5.83 4.81
C PHE A 157 -8.23 -5.06 3.49
N ASN A 158 -7.99 -5.70 2.34
CA ASN A 158 -8.15 -5.06 1.04
C ASN A 158 -9.59 -4.60 0.82
N LYS A 159 -10.61 -5.37 1.23
CA LYS A 159 -12.01 -4.92 1.15
C LYS A 159 -12.26 -3.65 1.96
N GLN A 160 -11.70 -3.56 3.17
CA GLN A 160 -11.82 -2.38 4.00
C GLN A 160 -11.05 -1.19 3.41
N LYS A 161 -9.84 -1.43 2.89
CA LYS A 161 -9.04 -0.41 2.20
C LYS A 161 -9.75 0.11 0.95
N ASP A 162 -10.29 -0.76 0.11
CA ASP A 162 -11.01 -0.35 -1.11
C ASP A 162 -12.22 0.53 -0.76
N ALA A 163 -12.96 0.17 0.30
CA ALA A 163 -14.08 0.98 0.79
C ALA A 163 -13.61 2.34 1.34
N PHE A 164 -12.50 2.36 2.08
CA PHE A 164 -11.88 3.59 2.57
C PHE A 164 -11.43 4.48 1.42
N ASP A 165 -10.66 3.96 0.46
CA ASP A 165 -10.16 4.69 -0.70
C ASP A 165 -11.31 5.30 -1.50
N GLN A 166 -12.41 4.56 -1.70
CA GLN A 166 -13.61 5.05 -2.37
C GLN A 166 -14.29 6.18 -1.59
N ASN A 167 -14.36 6.07 -0.26
CA ASN A 167 -14.93 7.12 0.59
C ASN A 167 -14.09 8.40 0.56
N ILE A 168 -12.76 8.29 0.67
CA ILE A 168 -11.84 9.43 0.55
C ILE A 168 -11.98 10.10 -0.82
N TYR A 169 -12.02 9.30 -1.89
CA TYR A 169 -12.25 9.81 -3.24
C TYR A 169 -13.57 10.58 -3.36
N ASN A 170 -14.65 10.06 -2.76
CA ASN A 170 -15.95 10.73 -2.74
C ASN A 170 -15.92 12.06 -1.97
N LEU A 171 -15.21 12.13 -0.84
CA LEU A 171 -15.01 13.38 -0.11
C LEU A 171 -14.28 14.41 -0.98
N PHE A 172 -13.22 14.01 -1.68
CA PHE A 172 -12.52 14.91 -2.62
C PHE A 172 -13.40 15.36 -3.79
N LEU A 173 -14.25 14.49 -4.32
CA LEU A 173 -15.24 14.85 -5.35
C LEU A 173 -16.21 15.94 -4.86
N LEU A 174 -16.65 15.84 -3.60
CA LEU A 174 -17.53 16.80 -2.94
C LEU A 174 -16.82 18.09 -2.48
N ASN A 175 -15.51 18.23 -2.75
CA ASN A 175 -14.66 19.30 -2.23
C ASN A 175 -14.51 19.33 -0.69
N GLU A 176 -14.79 18.23 0.00
CA GLU A 176 -14.61 18.07 1.46
C GLU A 176 -13.13 17.73 1.78
N VAL A 177 -12.20 18.61 1.36
CA VAL A 177 -10.75 18.38 1.40
C VAL A 177 -10.23 18.15 2.82
N GLU A 178 -10.68 18.97 3.77
CA GLU A 178 -10.23 18.88 5.16
C GLU A 178 -10.59 17.54 5.79
N GLU A 179 -11.84 17.10 5.61
CA GLU A 179 -12.35 15.83 6.14
C GLU A 179 -11.63 14.64 5.52
N ALA A 180 -11.41 14.65 4.20
CA ALA A 180 -10.62 13.63 3.51
C ALA A 180 -9.20 13.51 4.08
N CYS A 181 -8.50 14.65 4.24
CA CYS A 181 -7.14 14.65 4.79
C CYS A 181 -7.08 14.18 6.25
N ILE A 182 -8.08 14.51 7.08
CA ILE A 182 -8.18 14.01 8.46
C ILE A 182 -8.26 12.48 8.47
N HIS A 183 -9.14 11.89 7.66
CA HIS A 183 -9.29 10.43 7.62
C HIS A 183 -8.04 9.71 7.11
N VAL A 184 -7.37 10.26 6.08
CA VAL A 184 -6.08 9.73 5.60
C VAL A 184 -5.02 9.80 6.70
N SER A 185 -4.96 10.91 7.43
CA SER A 185 -4.01 11.11 8.53
C SER A 185 -4.24 10.11 9.66
N LEU A 186 -5.49 9.92 10.09
CA LEU A 186 -5.86 8.94 11.10
C LEU A 186 -5.48 7.51 10.68
N PHE A 187 -5.70 7.17 9.40
CA PHE A 187 -5.30 5.86 8.90
C PHE A 187 -3.77 5.68 8.94
N LYS A 188 -3.02 6.69 8.46
CA LYS A 188 -1.55 6.70 8.50
C LYS A 188 -1.00 6.58 9.92
N GLU A 189 -1.55 7.32 10.88
CA GLU A 189 -1.16 7.28 12.30
C GLU A 189 -1.45 5.92 12.95
N SER A 190 -2.53 5.25 12.53
CA SER A 190 -2.90 3.93 13.03
C SER A 190 -2.06 2.78 12.45
N TYR A 191 -1.39 3.00 11.31
CA TYR A 191 -0.65 1.97 10.60
C TYR A 191 0.78 1.84 11.16
N PRO A 192 1.15 0.69 11.77
CA PRO A 192 2.35 0.61 12.60
C PRO A 192 3.63 0.34 11.82
N PHE A 193 3.55 0.15 10.50
CA PHE A 193 4.71 -0.16 9.68
C PHE A 193 5.02 0.97 8.70
N ASN A 194 6.29 1.35 8.66
CA ASN A 194 6.81 2.24 7.64
C ASN A 194 7.02 1.47 6.33
N ARG A 195 5.92 1.18 5.62
CA ARG A 195 5.97 0.55 4.29
C ARG A 195 6.22 1.63 3.24
N SER A 196 7.44 1.69 2.74
CA SER A 196 7.84 2.61 1.67
C SER A 196 6.85 2.54 0.50
N GLY A 197 6.27 3.68 0.12
CA GLY A 197 5.33 3.80 -0.99
C GLY A 197 3.88 3.45 -0.68
N PHE A 198 3.53 3.04 0.55
CA PHE A 198 2.13 2.82 0.93
C PHE A 198 1.41 4.14 1.28
N PHE A 199 2.06 4.99 2.07
CA PHE A 199 1.64 6.38 2.29
C PHE A 199 2.67 7.36 1.75
N MET A 200 2.22 8.54 1.33
CA MET A 200 3.12 9.66 1.05
C MET A 200 3.67 10.25 2.35
N SER A 201 4.90 10.75 2.32
CA SER A 201 5.64 11.23 3.49
C SER A 201 5.33 12.67 3.88
N TYR A 202 4.10 13.13 3.65
CA TYR A 202 3.65 14.47 4.08
C TYR A 202 3.16 14.47 5.53
N SER A 203 3.33 15.60 6.22
CA SER A 203 2.55 15.93 7.41
C SER A 203 1.09 16.22 7.03
N ASN A 204 0.19 16.19 8.02
CA ASN A 204 -1.24 16.42 7.82
C ASN A 204 -1.51 17.83 7.23
N GLU A 205 -0.77 18.84 7.70
CA GLU A 205 -0.86 20.22 7.19
C GLU A 205 -0.35 20.33 5.74
N GLU A 206 0.78 19.70 5.42
CA GLU A 206 1.31 19.69 4.05
C GLU A 206 0.35 19.00 3.08
N LEU A 207 -0.23 17.87 3.47
CA LEU A 207 -1.22 17.14 2.67
C LEU A 207 -2.44 18.02 2.39
N TYR A 208 -3.02 18.62 3.44
CA TYR A 208 -4.17 19.52 3.30
C TYR A 208 -3.87 20.68 2.35
N ASN A 209 -2.73 21.36 2.54
CA ASN A 209 -2.34 22.50 1.71
C ASN A 209 -2.14 22.10 0.23
N LYS A 210 -1.55 20.93 -0.02
CA LYS A 210 -1.40 20.36 -1.37
C LYS A 210 -2.75 20.08 -2.01
N CYS A 211 -3.61 19.31 -1.35
CA CYS A 211 -4.93 18.95 -1.86
C CYS A 211 -5.79 20.19 -2.09
N LYS A 212 -5.75 21.18 -1.18
CA LYS A 212 -6.46 22.46 -1.35
C LYS A 212 -5.98 23.21 -2.59
N LYS A 213 -4.66 23.30 -2.81
CA LYS A 213 -4.07 23.92 -4.00
C LYS A 213 -4.53 23.22 -5.27
N ILE A 214 -4.51 21.88 -5.29
CA ILE A 214 -5.01 21.06 -6.41
C ILE A 214 -6.47 21.39 -6.70
N ARG A 215 -7.35 21.37 -5.70
CA ARG A 215 -8.79 21.65 -5.87
C ARG A 215 -9.10 23.05 -6.35
N SER A 216 -8.29 24.04 -5.96
CA SER A 216 -8.44 25.43 -6.42
C SER A 216 -7.82 25.72 -7.80
N SER A 217 -7.13 24.75 -8.40
CA SER A 217 -6.38 24.95 -9.63
C SER A 217 -7.29 24.97 -10.85
N ASP A 218 -7.13 25.97 -11.70
CA ASP A 218 -7.82 26.08 -13.00
C ASP A 218 -7.07 25.40 -14.15
N ILE A 219 -5.97 24.71 -13.85
CA ILE A 219 -5.05 24.21 -14.88
C ILE A 219 -5.67 23.12 -15.75
N ILE A 220 -6.49 22.25 -15.17
CA ILE A 220 -7.18 21.17 -15.89
C ILE A 220 -8.17 21.76 -16.92
N LYS A 221 -8.82 22.88 -16.57
CA LYS A 221 -9.63 23.67 -17.52
C LYS A 221 -8.76 24.28 -18.62
N LYS A 222 -7.60 24.85 -18.27
CA LYS A 222 -6.70 25.51 -19.23
C LYS A 222 -6.08 24.54 -20.25
N ILE A 223 -5.81 23.30 -19.87
CA ILE A 223 -5.30 22.27 -20.79
C ILE A 223 -6.41 21.64 -21.66
N GLY A 224 -7.66 22.07 -21.51
CA GLY A 224 -8.78 21.68 -22.38
C GLY A 224 -9.56 20.44 -21.94
N VAL A 225 -9.44 20.01 -20.68
CA VAL A 225 -10.26 18.91 -20.17
C VAL A 225 -11.73 19.34 -20.08
N PRO A 226 -12.68 18.54 -20.62
CA PRO A 226 -14.10 18.83 -20.52
C PRO A 226 -14.57 18.93 -19.07
N GLU A 227 -15.50 19.86 -18.79
CA GLU A 227 -15.96 20.21 -17.43
C GLU A 227 -16.36 18.99 -16.59
N MET A 228 -17.07 18.04 -17.20
CA MET A 228 -17.52 16.80 -16.55
C MET A 228 -16.38 15.93 -15.98
N TYR A 229 -15.15 16.05 -16.48
CA TYR A 229 -14.00 15.25 -16.03
C TYR A 229 -13.05 16.02 -15.10
N GLN A 230 -13.21 17.34 -14.95
CA GLN A 230 -12.28 18.17 -14.18
C GLN A 230 -12.28 17.78 -12.70
N GLY A 231 -13.46 17.70 -12.07
CA GLY A 231 -13.60 17.30 -10.66
C GLY A 231 -13.05 15.89 -10.36
N PRO A 232 -13.41 14.86 -11.15
CA PRO A 232 -12.84 13.52 -11.05
C PRO A 232 -11.31 13.48 -11.15
N ILE A 233 -10.72 14.11 -12.17
CA ILE A 233 -9.25 14.12 -12.35
C ILE A 233 -8.56 14.80 -11.18
N LEU A 234 -9.06 15.95 -10.71
CA LEU A 234 -8.49 16.63 -9.54
C LEU A 234 -8.60 15.77 -8.27
N SER A 235 -9.65 14.96 -8.13
CA SER A 235 -9.81 14.05 -6.99
C SER A 235 -8.82 12.89 -7.04
N ILE A 236 -8.58 12.32 -8.23
CA ILE A 236 -7.55 11.30 -8.44
C ILE A 236 -6.15 11.81 -8.07
N VAL A 237 -5.85 13.06 -8.42
CA VAL A 237 -4.56 13.68 -8.05
C VAL A 237 -4.45 13.85 -6.52
N CYS A 238 -5.52 14.29 -5.84
CA CYS A 238 -5.53 14.33 -4.37
C CYS A 238 -5.37 12.93 -3.76
N MET A 239 -5.98 11.89 -4.35
CA MET A 239 -5.79 10.49 -3.92
C MET A 239 -4.32 10.07 -4.03
N TYR A 240 -3.64 10.41 -5.12
CA TYR A 240 -2.22 10.11 -5.31
C TYR A 240 -1.32 10.75 -4.23
N ASP A 241 -1.54 12.03 -3.90
CA ASP A 241 -0.78 12.69 -2.83
C ASP A 241 -1.15 12.16 -1.42
N SER A 242 -2.28 11.47 -1.28
CA SER A 242 -2.77 10.89 -0.02
C SER A 242 -2.29 9.44 0.20
N LEU A 243 -2.37 8.60 -0.84
CA LEU A 243 -2.16 7.16 -0.80
C LEU A 243 -1.17 6.77 -1.91
N GLY A 244 0.03 6.34 -1.51
CA GLY A 244 1.15 6.11 -2.44
C GLY A 244 0.98 4.88 -3.34
N ASP A 245 0.10 3.95 -2.97
CA ASP A 245 -0.21 2.74 -3.71
C ASP A 245 -1.41 2.89 -4.67
N PHE A 246 -1.95 4.10 -4.81
CA PHE A 246 -3.05 4.41 -5.72
C PHE A 246 -2.57 4.48 -7.17
N ASP A 247 -3.13 3.63 -8.05
CA ASP A 247 -2.81 3.59 -9.48
C ASP A 247 -3.45 4.76 -10.25
N TYR A 248 -2.90 5.95 -10.03
CA TYR A 248 -3.42 7.20 -10.59
C TYR A 248 -3.45 7.20 -12.12
N LYS A 249 -2.41 6.64 -12.78
CA LYS A 249 -2.29 6.67 -14.25
C LYS A 249 -3.44 5.91 -14.88
N LYS A 250 -3.68 4.69 -14.41
CA LYS A 250 -4.81 3.89 -14.87
C LYS A 250 -6.14 4.59 -14.59
N LYS A 251 -6.31 5.15 -13.39
CA LYS A 251 -7.57 5.80 -12.98
C LYS A 251 -7.92 7.04 -13.79
N ILE A 252 -6.92 7.85 -14.15
CA ILE A 252 -7.13 9.02 -15.01
C ILE A 252 -7.52 8.58 -16.42
N GLU A 253 -6.84 7.57 -16.98
CA GLU A 253 -7.12 7.07 -18.33
C GLU A 253 -8.50 6.38 -18.44
N GLU A 254 -8.94 5.70 -17.37
CA GLU A 254 -10.30 5.18 -17.22
C GLU A 254 -11.35 6.32 -17.14
N THR A 255 -10.98 7.47 -16.59
CA THR A 255 -11.88 8.62 -16.42
C THR A 255 -11.99 9.45 -17.70
N TYR A 256 -10.87 9.72 -18.35
CA TYR A 256 -10.80 10.48 -19.60
C TYR A 256 -9.73 9.88 -20.51
N THR A 257 -10.18 9.01 -21.42
CA THR A 257 -9.31 8.33 -22.39
C THR A 257 -8.64 9.35 -23.32
N GLY A 258 -7.33 9.21 -23.50
CA GLY A 258 -6.49 10.15 -24.25
C GLY A 258 -5.99 11.34 -23.41
N PHE A 259 -6.08 11.28 -22.07
CA PHE A 259 -5.53 12.33 -21.20
C PHE A 259 -4.01 12.47 -21.37
N GLU A 260 -3.28 11.35 -21.51
CA GLU A 260 -1.82 11.37 -21.74
C GLU A 260 -1.45 12.11 -23.04
N ASP A 261 -2.22 11.88 -24.11
CA ASP A 261 -2.06 12.57 -25.39
C ASP A 261 -2.39 14.07 -25.30
N LEU A 262 -3.46 14.42 -24.56
CA LEU A 262 -3.85 15.80 -24.29
C LEU A 262 -2.72 16.56 -23.60
N LEU A 263 -2.14 15.98 -22.54
CA LEU A 263 -1.03 16.56 -21.81
C LEU A 263 0.19 16.79 -22.71
N THR A 264 0.55 15.78 -23.50
CA THR A 264 1.71 15.84 -24.41
C THR A 264 1.58 16.95 -25.46
N ARG A 265 0.35 17.24 -25.91
CA ARG A 265 0.09 18.25 -26.93
C ARG A 265 -0.04 19.67 -26.35
N SER A 266 -0.29 19.81 -25.05
CA SER A 266 -0.53 21.10 -24.40
C SER A 266 0.70 21.99 -24.31
N ASP A 267 0.64 23.17 -24.92
CA ASP A 267 1.75 24.14 -24.90
C ASP A 267 1.97 24.77 -23.51
N LEU A 268 0.94 24.77 -22.66
CA LEU A 268 1.04 25.19 -21.25
C LEU A 268 1.94 24.25 -20.44
N VAL A 269 1.92 22.95 -20.75
CA VAL A 269 2.77 21.94 -20.08
C VAL A 269 4.20 22.02 -20.61
N LYS A 270 4.38 22.27 -21.90
CA LYS A 270 5.70 22.39 -22.54
C LYS A 270 6.49 23.61 -22.07
N ASN A 271 5.82 24.72 -21.74
CA ASN A 271 6.49 25.99 -21.44
C ASN A 271 6.77 26.23 -19.94
N LYS A 272 6.34 25.35 -19.01
CA LYS A 272 6.56 25.47 -17.54
C LYS A 272 6.11 26.80 -16.90
N ASP A 273 5.32 27.62 -17.59
CA ASP A 273 4.92 28.99 -17.17
C ASP A 273 3.91 29.03 -16.00
N TYR A 274 3.50 27.88 -15.48
CA TYR A 274 2.66 27.74 -14.29
C TYR A 274 3.32 26.79 -13.31
N PRO A 275 3.11 26.94 -11.98
CA PRO A 275 3.47 25.91 -10.99
C PRO A 275 2.54 24.71 -11.17
N PHE A 276 2.64 24.08 -12.34
CA PHE A 276 1.93 22.89 -12.71
C PHE A 276 2.72 21.71 -12.17
N MET A 277 1.97 20.75 -11.64
CA MET A 277 2.44 19.39 -11.47
C MET A 277 3.08 18.95 -12.78
N ASP A 278 4.38 18.73 -12.74
CA ASP A 278 5.13 18.23 -13.87
C ASP A 278 4.79 16.73 -14.05
N PHE A 279 3.81 16.45 -14.91
CA PHE A 279 3.43 15.08 -15.26
C PHE A 279 4.59 14.33 -15.95
N GLN A 280 5.57 15.03 -16.51
CA GLN A 280 6.81 14.42 -17.03
C GLN A 280 7.73 13.95 -15.91
N ASN A 281 7.67 14.51 -14.70
CA ASN A 281 8.42 14.02 -13.52
C ASN A 281 7.72 12.90 -12.75
N LEU A 282 6.42 12.70 -12.99
CA LEU A 282 5.64 11.57 -12.49
C LEU A 282 5.60 10.40 -13.48
N ILE A 283 6.06 10.62 -14.72
CA ILE A 283 6.23 9.58 -15.75
C ILE A 283 7.71 9.29 -16.07
N MET A 284 8.66 10.23 -16.01
CA MET A 284 10.10 9.97 -16.24
C MET A 284 11.02 11.19 -15.94
N GLY A 285 11.21 11.54 -14.66
CA GLY A 285 12.45 12.20 -14.19
C GLY A 285 12.56 13.74 -14.24
N LEU A 286 12.66 14.33 -13.04
CA LEU A 286 13.62 15.41 -12.76
C LEU A 286 14.45 15.03 -11.54
N LYS A 287 15.76 15.12 -11.75
CA LYS A 287 16.91 15.01 -10.82
C LYS A 287 16.57 14.85 -9.34
N VAL A 288 17.14 13.78 -8.78
CA VAL A 288 17.82 13.75 -7.48
C VAL A 288 18.31 15.16 -7.12
N GLU A 289 17.54 15.90 -6.32
CA GLU A 289 18.22 16.70 -5.31
C GLU A 289 18.92 15.64 -4.45
N LYS A 290 20.25 15.64 -4.51
CA LYS A 290 21.01 15.05 -3.43
C LYS A 290 20.51 15.82 -2.21
N HIS A 291 19.66 15.21 -1.40
CA HIS A 291 19.68 15.54 0.01
C HIS A 291 21.12 15.32 0.41
N ASP A 292 21.82 16.40 0.73
CA ASP A 292 23.06 16.31 1.46
C ASP A 292 22.75 15.47 2.70
N LEU A 293 23.26 14.24 2.67
CA LEU A 293 23.36 13.39 3.83
C LEU A 293 24.32 14.12 4.77
N LEU A 294 23.75 14.83 5.75
CA LEU A 294 24.42 15.07 7.03
C LEU A 294 24.10 13.89 7.95
#